data_AF-A0A4S4H6P2-F1
#
_entry.id   AF-A0A4S4H6P2-F1
#
_cell.length_a   1.000
_cell.length_b   1.000
_cell.length_c   1.000
_cell.angle_alpha   90.00
_cell.angle_beta   90.00
_cell.angle_gamma   90.00
#
_symmetry.space_group_name_H-M   'P 1'
#
loop_
_entity.id
_entity.type
_entity.pdbx_description
1 polymer ?
#
loop_
_entity_poly.entity_id
_entity_poly.type
_entity_poly.pdbx_seq_one_letter_code
_entity_poly.pdbx_strand_id
1 'polypeptide(L)'
;MKIKYNILWVENERDWLDSIVDDIKDFVEDLGFQFSYEVASGKSEISDYNKYDLILMDLNLASEPTGDEIIREIRAMDIYTDVVFYSASGIAAIRAKGREKELEGVYYSGRNKELFLGKVQGVIMTTIRKTQDLTNLRGLVMAEVSELDVMMGEILSIFLGLEENLNKFHSRVTSDREKTVHSWLEHPECKKDCTLLIRKAPASDVIKKLDASQKARGVNLVLKTLNSQGKVVYVAPNNKGFMENYNTDIIKMRNDMAHCQSIEIESDGKEILKTLKGDVVFNNEDFIRIRKNIVLYHSLFDKILKILVEE
;
A
#
# COMPACT_ATOMS: atom_id res chain seq x y z
N MET A 1 -9.14 5.96 2.91
CA MET A 1 -7.79 5.72 3.48
C MET A 1 -6.87 5.23 2.36
N LYS A 2 -5.61 5.66 2.34
CA LYS A 2 -4.60 5.16 1.40
C LYS A 2 -3.79 4.04 2.08
N ILE A 3 -3.05 3.23 1.31
CA ILE A 3 -2.17 2.23 1.94
C ILE A 3 -0.98 2.85 2.66
N LYS A 4 -0.61 4.07 2.24
CA LYS A 4 0.43 4.88 2.87
C LYS A 4 -0.14 5.63 4.07
N TYR A 5 0.52 5.51 5.22
CA TYR A 5 0.21 6.25 6.45
C TYR A 5 1.29 7.33 6.65
N ASN A 6 0.91 8.59 6.45
CA ASN A 6 1.83 9.73 6.43
C ASN A 6 1.80 10.48 7.76
N ILE A 7 2.95 10.57 8.42
CA ILE A 7 3.13 11.34 9.66
C ILE A 7 3.91 12.62 9.37
N LEU A 8 3.41 13.76 9.84
CA LEU A 8 4.22 14.97 9.97
C LEU A 8 4.85 14.98 11.37
N TRP A 9 6.17 15.07 11.44
CA TRP A 9 6.89 15.17 12.70
C TRP A 9 7.56 16.54 12.80
N VAL A 10 7.01 17.43 13.63
CA VAL A 10 7.57 18.75 13.89
C VAL A 10 8.47 18.66 15.13
N GLU A 11 9.78 18.54 14.88
CA GLU A 11 10.83 18.24 15.86
C GLU A 11 12.19 18.71 15.35
N ASN A 12 13.02 19.26 16.23
CA ASN A 12 14.38 19.70 15.92
C ASN A 12 15.48 18.82 16.56
N GLU A 13 15.13 17.93 17.49
CA GLU A 13 16.04 16.98 18.13
C GLU A 13 16.09 15.64 17.39
N ARG A 14 17.11 15.47 16.53
CA ARG A 14 17.30 14.25 15.74
C ARG A 14 17.49 13.01 16.60
N ASP A 15 18.24 13.09 17.70
CA ASP A 15 18.49 11.95 18.59
C ASP A 15 17.18 11.38 19.16
N TRP A 16 16.21 12.24 19.45
CA TRP A 16 14.89 11.82 19.92
C TRP A 16 14.12 11.09 18.82
N LEU A 17 14.09 11.66 17.61
CA LEU A 17 13.44 11.06 16.45
C LEU A 17 14.03 9.68 16.12
N ASP A 18 15.35 9.60 15.97
CA ASP A 18 16.08 8.37 15.61
C ASP A 18 15.87 7.27 16.66
N SER A 19 15.64 7.65 17.92
CA SER A 19 15.40 6.69 19.00
C SER A 19 14.01 6.04 18.98
N ILE A 20 13.06 6.55 18.19
CA ILE A 20 11.63 6.19 18.25
C ILE A 20 11.01 5.86 16.89
N VAL A 21 11.52 6.44 15.80
CA VAL A 21 10.92 6.34 14.48
C VAL A 21 10.72 4.89 14.02
N ASP A 22 11.68 4.00 14.31
CA ASP A 22 11.60 2.58 13.96
C ASP A 22 10.47 1.86 14.74
N ASP A 23 10.25 2.19 16.01
CA ASP A 23 9.17 1.59 16.80
C ASP A 23 7.78 2.00 16.26
N ILE A 24 7.65 3.24 15.76
CA ILE A 24 6.41 3.70 15.10
C ILE A 24 6.25 3.03 13.74
N LYS A 25 7.34 2.95 12.97
CA LYS A 25 7.37 2.30 11.67
C LYS A 25 6.94 0.84 11.78
N ASP A 26 7.57 0.07 12.65
CA ASP A 26 7.28 -1.35 12.86
C ASP A 26 5.81 -1.55 13.22
N PHE A 27 5.28 -0.70 14.11
CA PHE A 27 3.86 -0.74 14.48
C PHE A 27 2.92 -0.49 13.29
N VAL A 28 3.20 0.52 12.47
CA VAL A 28 2.39 0.87 11.29
C VAL A 28 2.47 -0.23 10.21
N GLU A 29 3.67 -0.75 9.96
CA GLU A 29 3.92 -1.83 9.01
C GLU A 29 3.31 -3.16 9.48
N ASP A 30 3.24 -3.40 10.80
CA ASP A 30 2.57 -4.56 11.37
C ASP A 30 1.06 -4.55 11.18
N LEU A 31 0.47 -3.37 11.02
CA LEU A 31 -0.93 -3.19 10.66
C LEU A 31 -1.17 -3.24 9.14
N GLY A 32 -0.09 -3.42 8.35
CA GLY A 32 -0.09 -3.61 6.91
C GLY A 32 -0.02 -2.31 6.10
N PHE A 33 0.25 -1.17 6.73
CA PHE A 33 0.39 0.11 6.01
C PHE A 33 1.83 0.35 5.58
N GLN A 34 2.03 1.19 4.57
CA GLN A 34 3.33 1.74 4.25
C GLN A 34 3.60 2.96 5.14
N PHE A 35 4.56 2.83 6.04
CA PHE A 35 4.98 3.95 6.87
C PHE A 35 5.70 5.01 6.04
N SER A 36 5.34 6.27 6.27
CA SER A 36 6.04 7.41 5.71
C SER A 36 5.94 8.58 6.66
N TYR A 37 7.00 9.37 6.72
CA TYR A 37 7.01 10.56 7.54
C TYR A 37 7.79 11.68 6.87
N GLU A 38 7.42 12.91 7.20
CA GLU A 38 8.17 14.12 6.87
C GLU A 38 8.55 14.80 8.18
N VAL A 39 9.80 15.26 8.28
CA VAL A 39 10.32 15.97 9.44
C VAL A 39 10.36 17.46 9.11
N ALA A 40 9.88 18.28 10.03
CA ALA A 40 9.97 19.72 9.95
C ALA A 40 10.59 20.27 11.25
N SER A 41 11.57 21.15 11.16
CA SER A 41 12.12 21.81 12.36
C SER A 41 11.21 22.94 12.87
N GLY A 42 10.23 23.34 12.07
CA GLY A 42 9.28 24.40 12.35
C GLY A 42 8.34 24.65 11.18
N LYS A 43 7.46 25.65 11.33
CA LYS A 43 6.39 25.95 10.38
C LYS A 43 6.84 26.19 8.93
N SER A 44 7.97 26.86 8.72
CA SER A 44 8.42 27.31 7.39
C SER A 44 8.68 26.18 6.40
N GLU A 45 8.88 24.96 6.90
CA GLU A 45 9.16 23.77 6.10
C GLU A 45 7.87 23.04 5.67
N ILE A 46 6.70 23.50 6.12
CA ILE A 46 5.43 22.80 5.94
C ILE A 46 4.54 23.57 4.96
N SER A 47 4.23 22.93 3.83
CA SER A 47 3.41 23.54 2.76
C SER A 47 1.92 23.23 2.88
N ASP A 48 1.57 22.05 3.39
CA ASP A 48 0.17 21.61 3.54
C ASP A 48 0.08 20.59 4.69
N TYR A 49 -0.76 20.88 5.69
CA TYR A 49 -1.00 20.01 6.83
C TYR A 49 -2.07 18.95 6.57
N ASN A 50 -2.89 19.08 5.52
CA ASN A 50 -4.00 18.15 5.22
C ASN A 50 -3.53 16.82 4.60
N LYS A 51 -2.29 16.73 4.12
CA LYS A 51 -1.77 15.51 3.48
C LYS A 51 -1.36 14.41 4.47
N TYR A 52 -1.42 14.68 5.78
CA TYR A 52 -0.96 13.79 6.84
C TYR A 52 -2.11 13.15 7.60
N ASP A 53 -1.92 11.89 7.99
CA ASP A 53 -2.86 11.11 8.81
C ASP A 53 -2.67 11.38 10.31
N LEU A 54 -1.48 11.87 10.71
CA LEU A 54 -1.14 12.23 12.08
C LEU A 54 -0.07 13.33 12.11
N ILE A 55 -0.16 14.25 13.06
CA ILE A 55 0.87 15.24 13.34
C ILE A 55 1.47 14.96 14.73
N LEU A 56 2.79 14.81 14.80
CA LEU A 56 3.56 14.80 16.04
C LEU A 56 4.19 16.19 16.20
N MET A 57 3.91 16.85 17.33
CA MET A 57 4.31 18.23 17.56
C MET A 57 5.07 18.34 18.88
N ASP A 58 6.35 18.72 18.83
CA ASP A 58 7.06 19.15 20.02
C ASP A 58 6.68 20.60 20.40
N LEU A 59 6.59 20.88 21.70
CA LEU A 59 6.35 22.24 22.20
C LEU A 59 7.54 23.18 21.97
N ASN A 60 8.74 22.70 22.27
CA ASN A 60 9.95 23.49 22.41
C ASN A 60 10.78 23.42 21.12
N LEU A 61 10.27 24.06 20.07
CA LEU A 61 10.96 24.14 18.79
C LEU A 61 12.15 25.12 18.85
N ALA A 62 13.15 24.87 18.01
CA ALA A 62 14.36 25.72 17.94
C ALA A 62 14.09 27.14 17.41
N SER A 63 12.95 27.37 16.76
CA SER A 63 12.52 28.66 16.23
C SER A 63 11.04 28.90 16.53
N GLU A 64 10.67 30.17 16.71
CA GLU A 64 9.26 30.58 16.71
C GLU A 64 8.60 30.31 15.35
N PRO A 65 7.28 30.03 15.32
CA PRO A 65 6.37 29.89 16.46
C PRO A 65 6.57 28.56 17.23
N THR A 66 6.26 28.54 18.53
CA THR A 66 6.24 27.31 19.34
C THR A 66 5.17 26.32 18.89
N GLY A 67 5.28 25.05 19.30
CA GLY A 67 4.38 23.99 18.82
C GLY A 67 2.89 24.23 19.12
N ASP A 68 2.55 24.81 20.27
CA ASP A 68 1.17 25.20 20.61
C ASP A 68 0.62 26.28 19.68
N GLU A 69 1.47 27.21 19.24
CA GLU A 69 1.08 28.25 18.29
C GLU A 69 0.86 27.69 16.90
N ILE A 70 1.73 26.76 16.45
CA ILE A 70 1.53 26.04 15.19
C ILE A 70 0.21 25.24 15.23
N ILE A 71 -0.10 24.54 16.33
CA ILE A 71 -1.37 23.81 16.45
C ILE A 71 -2.56 24.76 16.34
N ARG A 72 -2.52 25.92 17.01
CA ARG A 72 -3.59 26.92 16.91
C ARG A 72 -3.77 27.42 15.48
N GLU A 73 -2.68 27.64 14.75
CA GLU A 73 -2.73 28.03 13.35
C GLU A 73 -3.30 26.92 12.45
N ILE A 74 -2.95 25.66 12.69
CA ILE A 74 -3.54 24.50 12.00
C ILE A 74 -5.07 24.52 12.17
N ARG A 75 -5.56 24.75 13.38
CA ARG A 75 -7.02 24.86 13.64
C ARG A 75 -7.64 26.10 13.02
N ALA A 76 -6.93 27.22 12.95
CA ALA A 76 -7.39 28.43 12.27
C ALA A 76 -7.50 28.27 10.74
N MET A 77 -6.89 27.22 10.18
CA MET A 77 -7.03 26.82 8.77
C MET A 77 -8.13 25.77 8.55
N ASP A 78 -8.98 25.51 9.55
CA ASP A 78 -10.02 24.46 9.55
C ASP A 78 -9.48 23.04 9.30
N ILE A 79 -8.23 22.79 9.72
CA ILE A 79 -7.58 21.49 9.62
C ILE A 79 -7.75 20.75 10.94
N TYR A 80 -8.38 19.58 10.92
CA TYR A 80 -8.74 18.80 12.11
C TYR A 80 -7.97 17.48 12.24
N THR A 81 -6.85 17.33 11.54
CA THR A 81 -5.95 16.19 11.73
C THR A 81 -5.56 16.07 13.20
N ASP A 82 -5.63 14.86 13.73
CA ASP A 82 -5.27 14.58 15.12
C ASP A 82 -3.79 14.95 15.36
N VAL A 83 -3.51 15.56 16.53
CA VAL A 83 -2.16 15.97 16.92
C VAL A 83 -1.76 15.25 18.20
N VAL A 84 -0.58 14.61 18.22
CA VAL A 84 0.09 14.22 19.46
C VAL A 84 1.06 15.34 19.83
N PHE A 85 0.68 16.10 20.86
CA PHE A 85 1.46 17.22 21.38
C PHE A 85 2.28 16.79 22.58
N TYR A 86 3.60 16.97 22.48
CA TYR A 86 4.53 16.44 23.47
C TYR A 86 5.63 17.45 23.85
N SER A 87 6.29 17.18 24.99
CA SER A 87 7.40 18.00 25.47
C SER A 87 8.27 17.25 26.48
N ALA A 88 9.55 17.62 26.53
CA ALA A 88 10.48 17.21 27.58
C ALA A 88 10.10 17.75 28.98
N SER A 89 9.36 18.87 29.05
CA SER A 89 8.90 19.48 30.31
C SER A 89 7.83 18.66 31.04
N GLY A 90 7.37 17.55 30.43
CA GLY A 90 6.46 16.58 31.03
C GLY A 90 4.99 16.87 30.80
N ILE A 91 4.16 15.87 31.11
CA ILE A 91 2.72 15.84 30.78
C ILE A 91 1.90 16.96 31.45
N ALA A 92 2.31 17.41 32.63
CA ALA A 92 1.60 18.47 33.35
C ALA A 92 1.78 19.84 32.66
N ALA A 93 3.00 20.15 32.24
CA ALA A 93 3.34 21.38 31.54
C ALA A 93 2.64 21.46 30.18
N ILE A 94 2.71 20.38 29.39
CA ILE A 94 2.08 20.36 28.05
C ILE A 94 0.55 20.48 28.12
N ARG A 95 -0.09 19.88 29.14
CA ARG A 95 -1.54 20.04 29.37
C ARG A 95 -1.90 21.44 29.83
N ALA A 96 -1.06 22.09 30.64
CA ALA A 96 -1.28 23.47 31.03
C ALA A 96 -1.23 24.40 29.81
N LYS A 97 -0.23 24.21 28.93
CA LYS A 97 -0.13 24.94 27.66
C LYS A 97 -1.32 24.71 26.74
N GLY A 98 -1.74 23.45 26.59
CA GLY A 98 -2.93 23.12 25.80
C GLY A 98 -4.21 23.79 26.32
N ARG A 99 -4.39 23.90 27.64
CA ARG A 99 -5.52 24.63 28.24
C ARG A 99 -5.41 26.14 28.06
N GLU A 100 -4.22 26.70 28.26
CA GLU A 100 -3.96 28.14 28.10
C GLU A 100 -4.31 28.64 26.70
N LYS A 101 -4.03 27.82 25.67
CA LYS A 101 -4.28 28.15 24.26
C LYS A 101 -5.57 27.55 23.71
N GLU A 102 -6.38 26.91 24.55
CA GLU A 102 -7.65 26.26 24.19
C GLU A 102 -7.51 25.30 22.98
N LEU A 103 -6.47 24.47 22.97
CA LEU A 103 -6.18 23.59 21.84
C LEU A 103 -7.17 22.42 21.74
N GLU A 104 -7.72 22.22 20.53
CA GLU A 104 -8.69 21.16 20.21
C GLU A 104 -8.10 20.04 19.35
N GLY A 105 -8.61 18.81 19.53
CA GLY A 105 -8.13 17.63 18.77
C GLY A 105 -6.67 17.27 19.08
N VAL A 106 -6.24 17.49 20.32
CA VAL A 106 -4.86 17.27 20.77
C VAL A 106 -4.77 16.18 21.83
N TYR A 107 -3.84 15.26 21.61
CA TYR A 107 -3.44 14.21 22.53
C TYR A 107 -2.12 14.58 23.20
N TYR A 108 -2.11 14.63 24.52
CA TYR A 108 -0.94 15.08 25.28
C TYR A 108 -0.02 13.92 25.67
N SER A 109 1.29 14.10 25.52
CA SER A 109 2.33 13.20 26.03
C SER A 109 3.55 13.94 26.60
N GLY A 110 4.37 13.26 27.40
CA GLY A 110 5.74 13.68 27.69
C GLY A 110 6.75 12.91 26.84
N ARG A 111 8.05 13.24 26.92
CA ARG A 111 9.13 12.48 26.25
C ARG A 111 9.59 11.21 27.00
N ASN A 112 8.73 10.61 27.83
CA ASN A 112 8.99 9.24 28.26
C ASN A 112 8.67 8.32 27.07
N LYS A 113 9.67 7.57 26.58
CA LYS A 113 9.56 6.76 25.35
C LYS A 113 8.35 5.83 25.34
N GLU A 114 8.14 5.06 26.41
CA GLU A 114 7.02 4.11 26.52
C GLU A 114 5.66 4.81 26.48
N LEU A 115 5.50 5.89 27.26
CA LEU A 115 4.25 6.65 27.30
C LEU A 115 3.96 7.38 25.99
N PHE A 116 5.00 7.92 25.34
CA PHE A 116 4.90 8.59 24.04
C PHE A 116 4.48 7.59 22.96
N LEU A 117 5.19 6.47 22.85
CA LEU A 117 4.86 5.41 21.89
C LEU A 117 3.43 4.89 22.10
N GLY A 118 3.06 4.56 23.34
CA GLY A 118 1.70 4.11 23.64
C GLY A 118 0.63 5.14 23.26
N LYS A 119 0.93 6.44 23.39
CA LYS A 119 0.03 7.51 22.94
C LYS A 119 -0.09 7.54 21.42
N VAL A 120 1.03 7.57 20.71
CA VAL A 120 1.07 7.61 19.24
C VAL A 120 0.37 6.39 18.65
N GLN A 121 0.69 5.19 19.12
CA GLN A 121 0.05 3.94 18.70
C GLN A 121 -1.47 3.97 18.95
N GLY A 122 -1.90 4.49 20.10
CA GLY A 122 -3.33 4.64 20.42
C GLY A 122 -4.09 5.57 19.46
N VAL A 123 -3.48 6.69 19.06
CA VAL A 123 -4.06 7.63 18.08
C VAL A 123 -4.11 6.99 16.70
N ILE A 124 -3.01 6.37 16.25
CA ILE A 124 -2.96 5.61 14.97
C ILE A 124 -4.07 4.55 14.91
N MET A 125 -4.25 3.78 15.99
CA MET A 125 -5.30 2.76 16.06
C MET A 125 -6.70 3.34 15.99
N THR A 126 -6.91 4.56 16.48
CA THR A 126 -8.22 5.22 16.39
C THR A 126 -8.56 5.54 14.94
N THR A 127 -7.61 6.05 14.16
CA THR A 127 -7.78 6.31 12.73
C THR A 127 -7.99 5.02 11.93
N ILE A 128 -7.20 3.98 12.20
CA ILE A 128 -7.31 2.69 11.50
C ILE A 128 -8.64 2.01 11.81
N ARG A 129 -9.07 1.97 13.08
CA ARG A 129 -10.36 1.35 13.45
C ARG A 129 -11.56 2.00 12.78
N LYS A 130 -11.53 3.32 12.56
CA LYS A 130 -12.61 4.06 11.88
C LYS A 130 -12.75 3.73 10.40
N THR A 131 -11.75 3.07 9.80
CA THR A 131 -11.65 2.82 8.36
C THR A 131 -11.48 1.33 8.05
N GLN A 132 -11.61 0.46 9.05
CA GLN A 132 -11.42 -0.98 8.95
C GLN A 132 -12.77 -1.70 8.77
N ASP A 133 -13.47 -1.32 7.70
CA ASP A 133 -14.68 -1.97 7.21
C ASP A 133 -14.50 -2.43 5.75
N LEU A 134 -15.31 -3.38 5.30
CA LEU A 134 -15.20 -3.97 3.96
C LEU A 134 -15.44 -2.96 2.86
N THR A 135 -16.20 -1.90 3.09
CA THR A 135 -16.42 -0.86 2.07
C THR A 135 -15.14 -0.08 1.83
N ASN A 136 -14.50 0.37 2.91
CA ASN A 136 -13.20 1.04 2.85
C ASN A 136 -12.10 0.11 2.32
N LEU A 137 -12.05 -1.15 2.79
CA LEU A 137 -11.10 -2.13 2.30
C LEU A 137 -11.29 -2.41 0.80
N ARG A 138 -12.52 -2.57 0.33
CA ARG A 138 -12.82 -2.75 -1.09
C ARG A 138 -12.32 -1.58 -1.91
N GLY A 139 -12.59 -0.34 -1.47
CA GLY A 139 -12.10 0.86 -2.14
C GLY A 139 -10.57 0.89 -2.23
N LEU A 140 -9.90 0.58 -1.11
CA LEU A 140 -8.44 0.47 -1.05
C LEU A 140 -7.92 -0.59 -2.01
N VAL A 141 -8.44 -1.82 -1.96
CA VAL A 141 -8.02 -2.92 -2.82
C VAL A 141 -8.21 -2.58 -4.30
N MET A 142 -9.34 -1.97 -4.69
CA MET A 142 -9.56 -1.60 -6.09
C MET A 142 -8.53 -0.57 -6.57
N ALA A 143 -8.19 0.41 -5.74
CA ALA A 143 -7.18 1.42 -6.07
C ALA A 143 -5.78 0.79 -6.17
N GLU A 144 -5.33 0.12 -5.11
CA GLU A 144 -3.96 -0.39 -5.00
C GLU A 144 -3.68 -1.53 -5.99
N VAL A 145 -4.64 -2.44 -6.23
CA VAL A 145 -4.45 -3.51 -7.22
C VAL A 145 -4.45 -2.94 -8.65
N SER A 146 -5.14 -1.83 -8.90
CA SER A 146 -5.03 -1.14 -10.18
C SER A 146 -3.63 -0.53 -10.38
N GLU A 147 -3.02 0.00 -9.32
CA GLU A 147 -1.63 0.47 -9.36
C GLU A 147 -0.66 -0.68 -9.62
N LEU A 148 -0.83 -1.83 -8.94
CA LEU A 148 -0.04 -3.04 -9.23
C LEU A 148 -0.17 -3.46 -10.71
N ASP A 149 -1.37 -3.39 -11.29
CA ASP A 149 -1.60 -3.67 -12.71
C ASP A 149 -0.89 -2.68 -13.65
N VAL A 150 -0.72 -1.42 -13.24
CA VAL A 150 0.07 -0.41 -13.97
C VAL A 150 1.55 -0.76 -13.88
N MET A 151 2.08 -1.01 -12.67
CA MET A 151 3.48 -1.37 -12.46
C MET A 151 3.87 -2.64 -13.23
N MET A 152 3.02 -3.67 -13.25
CA MET A 152 3.26 -4.85 -14.09
C MET A 152 3.32 -4.50 -15.58
N GLY A 153 2.51 -3.54 -16.04
CA GLY A 153 2.57 -3.02 -17.41
C GLY A 153 3.90 -2.32 -17.71
N GLU A 154 4.40 -1.51 -16.79
CA GLU A 154 5.70 -0.82 -16.89
C GLU A 154 6.86 -1.82 -16.94
N ILE A 155 6.88 -2.79 -16.02
CA ILE A 155 7.85 -3.90 -16.00
C ILE A 155 7.87 -4.60 -17.36
N LEU A 156 6.70 -4.93 -17.90
CA LEU A 156 6.59 -5.59 -19.20
C LEU A 156 7.00 -4.68 -20.36
N SER A 157 6.76 -3.37 -20.27
CA SER A 157 7.16 -2.44 -21.33
C SER A 157 8.67 -2.37 -21.51
N ILE A 158 9.42 -2.41 -20.40
CA ILE A 158 10.88 -2.45 -20.41
C ILE A 158 11.35 -3.83 -20.88
N PHE A 159 10.86 -4.89 -20.24
CA PHE A 159 11.33 -6.26 -20.50
C PHE A 159 11.05 -6.73 -21.94
N LEU A 160 9.86 -6.45 -22.47
CA LEU A 160 9.42 -6.85 -23.81
C LEU A 160 9.94 -5.91 -24.91
N GLY A 161 10.65 -4.84 -24.56
CA GLY A 161 11.37 -4.00 -25.52
C GLY A 161 12.46 -4.77 -26.29
N LEU A 162 12.97 -5.87 -25.71
CA LEU A 162 13.90 -6.78 -26.36
C LEU A 162 13.15 -7.87 -27.15
N GLU A 163 13.47 -8.03 -28.43
CA GLU A 163 12.80 -8.97 -29.33
C GLU A 163 12.86 -10.43 -28.82
N GLU A 164 13.99 -10.85 -28.24
CA GLU A 164 14.12 -12.18 -27.64
C GLU A 164 13.12 -12.40 -26.50
N ASN A 165 12.91 -11.39 -25.65
CA ASN A 165 11.98 -11.45 -24.54
C ASN A 165 10.54 -11.44 -25.01
N LEU A 166 10.22 -10.68 -26.06
CA LEU A 166 8.90 -10.70 -26.69
C LEU A 166 8.58 -12.09 -27.27
N ASN A 167 9.54 -12.73 -27.94
CA ASN A 167 9.39 -14.10 -28.44
C ASN A 167 9.20 -15.11 -27.30
N LYS A 168 9.98 -15.00 -26.21
CA LYS A 168 9.79 -15.80 -24.99
C LYS A 168 8.40 -15.58 -24.37
N PHE A 169 7.90 -14.34 -24.38
CA PHE A 169 6.57 -14.01 -23.90
C PHE A 169 5.49 -14.66 -24.77
N HIS A 170 5.58 -14.57 -26.09
CA HIS A 170 4.62 -15.19 -26.99
C HIS A 170 4.59 -16.72 -26.86
N SER A 171 5.75 -17.36 -26.75
CA SER A 171 5.84 -18.82 -26.61
C SER A 171 5.23 -19.35 -25.30
N ARG A 172 5.25 -18.56 -24.22
CA ARG A 172 4.75 -18.97 -22.90
C ARG A 172 3.38 -18.39 -22.56
N VAL A 173 3.25 -17.07 -22.59
CA VAL A 173 2.04 -16.36 -22.11
C VAL A 173 0.98 -16.27 -23.20
N THR A 174 1.33 -15.85 -24.42
CA THR A 174 0.35 -15.76 -25.52
C THR A 174 -0.13 -17.15 -25.95
N SER A 175 0.77 -18.13 -26.00
CA SER A 175 0.44 -19.54 -26.29
C SER A 175 -0.58 -20.12 -25.31
N ASP A 176 -0.44 -19.82 -24.02
CA ASP A 176 -1.42 -20.28 -23.03
C ASP A 176 -2.81 -19.65 -23.25
N ARG A 177 -2.85 -18.35 -23.59
CA ARG A 177 -4.10 -17.67 -23.96
C ARG A 177 -4.73 -18.29 -25.21
N GLU A 178 -3.93 -18.59 -26.23
CA GLU A 178 -4.37 -19.27 -27.46
C GLU A 178 -5.00 -20.62 -27.14
N LYS A 179 -4.35 -21.46 -26.31
CA LYS A 179 -4.90 -22.75 -25.89
C LYS A 179 -6.26 -22.60 -25.22
N THR A 180 -6.41 -21.60 -24.34
CA THR A 180 -7.71 -21.31 -23.71
C THR A 180 -8.72 -20.88 -24.75
N VAL A 181 -8.41 -19.93 -25.64
CA VAL A 181 -9.36 -19.48 -26.67
C VAL A 181 -9.76 -20.64 -27.60
N HIS A 182 -8.81 -21.46 -28.04
CA HIS A 182 -9.07 -22.62 -28.89
C HIS A 182 -9.98 -23.66 -28.23
N SER A 183 -9.95 -23.81 -26.90
CA SER A 183 -10.87 -24.73 -26.22
C SER A 183 -12.34 -24.28 -26.26
N TRP A 184 -12.60 -23.01 -26.57
CA TRP A 184 -13.94 -22.42 -26.63
C TRP A 184 -14.38 -22.06 -28.06
N LEU A 185 -13.59 -22.43 -29.08
CA LEU A 185 -13.90 -22.12 -30.47
C LEU A 185 -14.44 -23.35 -31.20
N GLU A 186 -15.62 -23.19 -31.81
CA GLU A 186 -16.14 -24.11 -32.82
C GLU A 186 -16.01 -23.43 -34.19
N HIS A 187 -14.83 -23.52 -34.80
CA HIS A 187 -14.55 -22.88 -36.09
C HIS A 187 -13.91 -23.85 -37.08
N PRO A 188 -14.54 -24.15 -38.24
CA PRO A 188 -14.02 -25.10 -39.23
C PRO A 188 -12.63 -24.77 -39.76
N GLU A 189 -12.30 -23.47 -39.87
CA GLU A 189 -11.04 -22.98 -40.46
C GLU A 189 -9.93 -22.72 -39.44
N CYS A 190 -10.25 -22.59 -38.14
CA CYS A 190 -9.27 -22.36 -37.08
C CYS A 190 -8.93 -23.70 -36.44
N LYS A 191 -8.13 -24.51 -37.13
CA LYS A 191 -7.53 -25.73 -36.52
C LYS A 191 -6.53 -25.30 -35.44
N LYS A 192 -6.11 -26.23 -34.57
CA LYS A 192 -5.21 -26.01 -33.39
C LYS A 192 -3.93 -25.17 -33.63
N ASP A 193 -3.60 -24.87 -34.88
CA ASP A 193 -2.44 -24.11 -35.34
C ASP A 193 -2.73 -22.62 -35.62
N CYS A 194 -3.98 -22.16 -35.50
CA CYS A 194 -4.28 -20.73 -35.62
C CYS A 194 -3.64 -19.96 -34.45
N THR A 195 -3.20 -18.73 -34.70
CA THR A 195 -2.54 -17.89 -33.68
C THR A 195 -3.21 -16.53 -33.58
N LEU A 196 -3.12 -15.91 -32.40
CA LEU A 196 -3.69 -14.60 -32.16
C LEU A 196 -2.90 -13.53 -32.94
N LEU A 197 -3.61 -12.57 -33.53
CA LEU A 197 -3.02 -11.42 -34.23
C LEU A 197 -2.05 -10.61 -33.35
N ILE A 198 -2.22 -10.69 -32.02
CA ILE A 198 -1.35 -10.06 -31.02
C ILE A 198 0.12 -10.51 -31.15
N ARG A 199 0.41 -11.67 -31.77
CA ARG A 199 1.79 -12.12 -32.06
C ARG A 199 2.54 -11.25 -33.07
N LYS A 200 1.80 -10.50 -33.90
CA LYS A 200 2.37 -9.60 -34.90
C LYS A 200 2.35 -8.14 -34.43
N ALA A 201 1.82 -7.88 -33.24
CA ALA A 201 1.69 -6.54 -32.69
C ALA A 201 2.98 -6.12 -31.99
N PRO A 202 3.30 -4.81 -31.95
CA PRO A 202 4.39 -4.32 -31.13
C PRO A 202 4.11 -4.56 -29.64
N ALA A 203 5.16 -4.68 -28.83
CA ALA A 203 5.05 -5.00 -27.39
C ALA A 203 4.07 -4.07 -26.64
N SER A 204 4.04 -2.78 -26.98
CA SER A 204 3.11 -1.80 -26.39
C SER A 204 1.64 -2.17 -26.60
N ASP A 205 1.27 -2.65 -27.78
CA ASP A 205 -0.10 -3.08 -28.09
C ASP A 205 -0.42 -4.45 -27.49
N VAL A 206 0.59 -5.33 -27.38
CA VAL A 206 0.45 -6.59 -26.64
C VAL A 206 0.04 -6.30 -25.20
N ILE A 207 0.79 -5.44 -24.50
CA ILE A 207 0.58 -5.11 -23.08
C ILE A 207 -0.81 -4.52 -22.82
N LYS A 208 -1.28 -3.61 -23.69
CA LYS A 208 -2.61 -2.99 -23.60
C LYS A 208 -3.77 -3.99 -23.69
N LYS A 209 -3.53 -5.17 -24.28
CA LYS A 209 -4.54 -6.23 -24.46
C LYS A 209 -4.43 -7.36 -23.43
N LEU A 210 -3.54 -7.24 -22.45
CA LEU A 210 -3.40 -8.21 -21.37
C LEU A 210 -4.34 -7.89 -20.21
N ASP A 211 -4.99 -8.92 -19.70
CA ASP A 211 -5.64 -8.86 -18.39
C ASP A 211 -4.62 -9.00 -17.24
N ALA A 212 -5.07 -8.77 -16.00
CA ALA A 212 -4.23 -8.85 -14.80
C ALA A 212 -3.52 -10.21 -14.63
N SER A 213 -4.19 -11.32 -14.97
CA SER A 213 -3.59 -12.67 -14.88
C SER A 213 -2.49 -12.86 -15.92
N GLN A 214 -2.70 -12.37 -17.13
CA GLN A 214 -1.71 -12.41 -18.21
C GLN A 214 -0.50 -11.51 -17.90
N LYS A 215 -0.74 -10.31 -17.34
CA LYS A 215 0.33 -9.45 -16.84
C LYS A 215 1.15 -10.14 -15.76
N ALA A 216 0.51 -10.76 -14.77
CA ALA A 216 1.19 -11.51 -13.72
C ALA A 216 2.03 -12.67 -14.31
N ARG A 217 1.51 -13.42 -15.28
CA ARG A 217 2.29 -14.45 -16.00
C ARG A 217 3.52 -13.88 -16.71
N GLY A 218 3.39 -12.69 -17.28
CA GLY A 218 4.49 -11.93 -17.84
C GLY A 218 5.55 -11.60 -16.78
N VAL A 219 5.15 -11.05 -15.64
CA VAL A 219 6.08 -10.75 -14.54
C VAL A 219 6.75 -12.03 -14.00
N ASN A 220 6.05 -13.15 -13.94
CA ASN A 220 6.65 -14.43 -13.59
C ASN A 220 7.73 -14.87 -14.61
N LEU A 221 7.55 -14.55 -15.90
CA LEU A 221 8.58 -14.77 -16.91
C LEU A 221 9.80 -13.88 -16.64
N VAL A 222 9.59 -12.60 -16.32
CA VAL A 222 10.66 -11.65 -15.92
C VAL A 222 11.46 -12.21 -14.75
N LEU A 223 10.78 -12.60 -13.67
CA LEU A 223 11.40 -13.18 -12.48
C LEU A 223 12.24 -14.43 -12.81
N LYS A 224 11.74 -15.32 -13.68
CA LYS A 224 12.48 -16.51 -14.12
C LYS A 224 13.74 -16.13 -14.91
N THR A 225 13.65 -15.12 -15.77
CA THR A 225 14.80 -14.62 -16.54
C THR A 225 15.86 -14.01 -15.63
N LEU A 226 15.46 -13.11 -14.72
CA LEU A 226 16.36 -12.50 -13.74
C LEU A 226 17.04 -13.56 -12.86
N ASN A 227 16.28 -14.54 -12.39
CA ASN A 227 16.83 -15.65 -11.60
C ASN A 227 17.87 -16.46 -12.39
N SER A 228 17.65 -16.69 -13.69
CA SER A 228 18.62 -17.38 -14.55
C SER A 228 19.91 -16.58 -14.80
N GLN A 229 19.86 -15.26 -14.61
CA GLN A 229 21.01 -14.35 -14.65
C GLN A 229 21.67 -14.17 -13.27
N GLY A 230 21.23 -14.92 -12.25
CA GLY A 230 21.76 -14.81 -10.88
C GLY A 230 21.15 -13.68 -10.05
N LYS A 231 20.15 -12.96 -10.57
CA LYS A 231 19.44 -11.88 -9.86
C LYS A 231 18.18 -12.42 -9.18
N VAL A 232 18.31 -12.88 -7.93
CA VAL A 232 17.18 -13.39 -7.15
C VAL A 232 16.38 -12.25 -6.53
N VAL A 233 15.22 -11.92 -7.12
CA VAL A 233 14.39 -10.78 -6.66
C VAL A 233 13.21 -11.23 -5.79
N TYR A 234 12.64 -12.39 -6.09
CA TYR A 234 11.51 -12.96 -5.36
C TYR A 234 11.92 -14.28 -4.71
N VAL A 235 11.79 -14.34 -3.39
CA VAL A 235 11.90 -15.57 -2.61
C VAL A 235 10.50 -15.90 -2.11
N ALA A 236 9.98 -17.07 -2.50
CA ALA A 236 8.66 -17.48 -2.08
C ALA A 236 8.63 -17.69 -0.56
N PRO A 237 7.60 -17.19 0.15
CA PRO A 237 7.44 -17.42 1.59
C PRO A 237 7.01 -18.87 1.90
N ASN A 238 6.78 -19.69 0.88
CA ASN A 238 6.24 -21.03 0.96
C ASN A 238 6.77 -21.87 -0.22
N ASN A 239 6.34 -23.13 -0.31
CA ASN A 239 6.75 -24.03 -1.38
C ASN A 239 6.07 -23.74 -2.75
N LYS A 240 5.40 -22.59 -2.90
CA LYS A 240 4.69 -22.19 -4.13
C LYS A 240 5.45 -21.11 -4.88
N GLY A 241 5.28 -21.03 -6.20
CA GLY A 241 5.87 -19.98 -7.01
C GLY A 241 5.10 -18.65 -6.94
N PHE A 242 5.72 -17.59 -7.46
CA PHE A 242 5.12 -16.24 -7.55
C PHE A 242 3.68 -16.26 -8.08
N MET A 243 3.41 -16.98 -9.17
CA MET A 243 2.08 -17.01 -9.78
C MET A 243 0.98 -17.52 -8.87
N GLU A 244 1.25 -18.57 -8.09
CA GLU A 244 0.26 -19.16 -7.20
C GLU A 244 -0.02 -18.24 -6.01
N ASN A 245 1.04 -17.64 -5.47
CA ASN A 245 0.94 -16.68 -4.39
C ASN A 245 0.19 -15.42 -4.86
N TYR A 246 0.63 -14.77 -5.94
CA TYR A 246 -0.03 -13.57 -6.48
C TYR A 246 -1.49 -13.82 -6.86
N ASN A 247 -1.80 -14.98 -7.44
CA ASN A 247 -3.18 -15.33 -7.78
C ASN A 247 -4.06 -15.47 -6.53
N THR A 248 -3.53 -16.03 -5.44
CA THR A 248 -4.28 -16.19 -4.19
C THR A 248 -4.40 -14.87 -3.45
N ASP A 249 -3.29 -14.16 -3.31
CA ASP A 249 -3.16 -12.97 -2.48
C ASP A 249 -3.83 -11.75 -3.09
N ILE A 250 -3.78 -11.61 -4.42
CA ILE A 250 -4.22 -10.41 -5.14
C ILE A 250 -5.38 -10.71 -6.09
N ILE A 251 -5.22 -11.64 -7.05
CA ILE A 251 -6.21 -11.80 -8.13
C ILE A 251 -7.56 -12.30 -7.59
N LYS A 252 -7.55 -13.38 -6.79
CA LYS A 252 -8.79 -13.92 -6.20
C LYS A 252 -9.44 -12.92 -5.26
N MET A 253 -8.66 -12.38 -4.32
CA MET A 253 -9.10 -11.38 -3.35
C MET A 253 -9.75 -10.16 -4.03
N ARG A 254 -9.10 -9.60 -5.06
CA ARG A 254 -9.66 -8.49 -5.85
C ARG A 254 -10.97 -8.88 -6.54
N ASN A 255 -11.01 -10.07 -7.15
CA ASN A 255 -12.22 -10.51 -7.87
C ASN A 255 -13.40 -10.73 -6.92
N ASP A 256 -13.16 -11.30 -5.73
CA ASP A 256 -14.18 -11.50 -4.72
C ASP A 256 -14.76 -10.14 -4.26
N MET A 257 -13.89 -9.15 -4.02
CA MET A 257 -14.31 -7.79 -3.67
C MET A 257 -14.95 -7.01 -4.83
N ALA A 258 -14.57 -7.27 -6.08
CA ALA A 258 -15.15 -6.59 -7.23
C ALA A 258 -16.53 -7.12 -7.60
N HIS A 259 -16.77 -8.43 -7.42
CA HIS A 259 -17.98 -9.13 -7.84
C HIS A 259 -18.91 -9.51 -6.67
N CYS A 260 -18.75 -8.86 -5.52
CA CYS A 260 -19.66 -9.04 -4.38
C CYS A 260 -21.05 -8.49 -4.70
N GLN A 261 -22.09 -9.18 -4.22
CA GLN A 261 -23.49 -8.76 -4.35
C GLN A 261 -23.88 -7.75 -3.28
N SER A 262 -23.47 -8.01 -2.04
CA SER A 262 -23.74 -7.17 -0.87
C SER A 262 -22.68 -7.37 0.20
N ILE A 263 -22.62 -6.40 1.12
CA ILE A 263 -21.88 -6.50 2.39
C ILE A 263 -22.93 -6.55 3.49
N GLU A 264 -22.88 -7.58 4.32
CA GLU A 264 -23.78 -7.77 5.46
C GLU A 264 -22.96 -7.74 6.77
N ILE A 265 -23.58 -7.28 7.85
CA ILE A 265 -22.94 -7.24 9.18
C ILE A 265 -23.68 -8.24 10.07
N GLU A 266 -22.96 -9.22 10.61
CA GLU A 266 -23.50 -10.16 11.59
C GLU A 266 -23.75 -9.47 12.94
N SER A 267 -24.54 -10.11 13.80
CA SER A 267 -24.85 -9.62 15.15
C SER A 267 -23.62 -9.49 16.06
N ASP A 268 -22.49 -10.12 15.72
CA ASP A 268 -21.21 -10.01 16.43
C ASP A 268 -20.25 -8.95 15.83
N GLY A 269 -20.69 -8.20 14.82
CA GLY A 269 -19.92 -7.16 14.15
C GLY A 269 -18.97 -7.66 13.06
N LYS A 270 -18.97 -8.95 12.71
CA LYS A 270 -18.25 -9.46 11.55
C LYS A 270 -18.92 -9.03 10.25
N GLU A 271 -18.10 -8.76 9.24
CA GLU A 271 -18.57 -8.36 7.94
C GLU A 271 -18.48 -9.54 6.95
N ILE A 272 -19.59 -9.78 6.25
CA ILE A 272 -19.74 -10.84 5.27
C ILE A 272 -19.78 -10.22 3.88
N LEU A 273 -18.90 -10.71 3.02
CA LEU A 273 -18.92 -10.45 1.60
C LEU A 273 -19.76 -11.54 0.91
N LYS A 274 -20.96 -11.20 0.46
CA LYS A 274 -21.80 -12.12 -0.33
C LYS A 274 -21.25 -12.18 -1.75
N THR A 275 -20.84 -13.36 -2.21
CA THR A 275 -20.38 -13.56 -3.60
C THR A 275 -21.20 -14.64 -4.30
N LEU A 276 -21.20 -14.64 -5.64
CA LEU A 276 -21.83 -15.69 -6.45
C LEU A 276 -21.24 -17.09 -6.19
N LYS A 277 -20.04 -17.19 -5.60
CA LYS A 277 -19.31 -18.44 -5.37
C LYS A 277 -19.39 -18.92 -3.91
N GLY A 278 -20.08 -18.18 -3.05
CA GLY A 278 -20.17 -18.43 -1.62
C GLY A 278 -19.81 -17.21 -0.78
N ASP A 279 -20.27 -17.21 0.45
CA ASP A 279 -20.06 -16.12 1.39
C ASP A 279 -18.64 -16.17 1.96
N VAL A 280 -17.99 -15.01 2.03
CA VAL A 280 -16.66 -14.88 2.64
C VAL A 280 -16.76 -13.98 3.86
N VAL A 281 -16.41 -14.51 5.02
CA VAL A 281 -16.38 -13.76 6.28
C VAL A 281 -14.99 -13.16 6.45
N PHE A 282 -14.91 -11.87 6.78
CA PHE A 282 -13.66 -11.20 7.05
C PHE A 282 -13.57 -10.79 8.52
N ASN A 283 -12.39 -10.97 9.09
CA ASN A 283 -12.02 -10.48 10.43
C ASN A 283 -10.83 -9.51 10.34
N ASN A 284 -10.51 -8.84 11.44
CA ASN A 284 -9.41 -7.86 11.51
C ASN A 284 -8.05 -8.37 11.01
N GLU A 285 -7.72 -9.64 11.22
CA GLU A 285 -6.48 -10.24 10.74
C GLU A 285 -6.47 -10.35 9.21
N ASP A 286 -7.64 -10.60 8.59
CA ASP A 286 -7.78 -10.61 7.13
C ASP A 286 -7.52 -9.21 6.53
N PHE A 287 -8.02 -8.13 7.15
CA PHE A 287 -7.74 -6.76 6.70
C PHE A 287 -6.24 -6.47 6.70
N ILE A 288 -5.56 -6.81 7.80
CA ILE A 288 -4.11 -6.63 7.94
C ILE A 288 -3.36 -7.46 6.90
N ARG A 289 -3.72 -8.74 6.75
CA ARG A 289 -3.10 -9.65 5.78
C ARG A 289 -3.21 -9.12 4.35
N ILE A 290 -4.39 -8.63 3.97
CA ILE A 290 -4.63 -8.08 2.63
C ILE A 290 -3.75 -6.86 2.37
N ARG A 291 -3.69 -5.93 3.33
CA ARG A 291 -2.81 -4.76 3.20
C ARG A 291 -1.33 -5.19 3.12
N LYS A 292 -0.86 -6.10 3.99
CA LYS A 292 0.51 -6.65 3.95
C LYS A 292 0.84 -7.28 2.60
N ASN A 293 -0.08 -8.05 2.01
CA ASN A 293 0.11 -8.64 0.69
C ASN A 293 0.27 -7.58 -0.39
N ILE A 294 -0.57 -6.53 -0.40
CA ILE A 294 -0.46 -5.43 -1.36
C ILE A 294 0.90 -4.73 -1.23
N VAL A 295 1.31 -4.37 -0.02
CA VAL A 295 2.61 -3.72 0.25
C VAL A 295 3.79 -4.59 -0.22
N LEU A 296 3.71 -5.90 0.01
CA LEU A 296 4.71 -6.87 -0.43
C LEU A 296 4.89 -6.83 -1.96
N TYR A 297 3.78 -6.84 -2.72
CA TYR A 297 3.86 -6.86 -4.18
C TYR A 297 4.25 -5.50 -4.78
N HIS A 298 3.83 -4.38 -4.17
CA HIS A 298 4.35 -3.05 -4.52
C HIS A 298 5.88 -3.02 -4.39
N SER A 299 6.38 -3.42 -3.23
CA SER A 299 7.82 -3.46 -2.95
C SER A 299 8.59 -4.40 -3.89
N LEU A 300 7.97 -5.53 -4.26
CA LEU A 300 8.56 -6.46 -5.23
C LEU A 300 8.65 -5.83 -6.61
N PHE A 301 7.58 -5.20 -7.08
CA PHE A 301 7.52 -4.61 -8.42
C PHE A 301 8.45 -3.40 -8.54
N ASP A 302 8.56 -2.58 -7.51
CA ASP A 302 9.56 -1.51 -7.43
C ASP A 302 10.99 -2.05 -7.55
N LYS A 303 11.31 -3.14 -6.87
CA LYS A 303 12.64 -3.79 -6.97
C LYS A 303 12.91 -4.30 -8.38
N ILE A 304 11.92 -4.92 -9.03
CA ILE A 304 12.05 -5.38 -10.41
C ILE A 304 12.30 -4.19 -11.36
N LEU A 305 11.52 -3.11 -11.22
CA LEU A 305 11.67 -1.91 -12.04
C LEU A 305 13.07 -1.31 -11.91
N LYS A 306 13.57 -1.14 -10.68
CA LYS A 306 14.94 -0.63 -10.45
C LYS A 306 15.99 -1.48 -11.15
N ILE A 307 15.91 -2.81 -11.02
CA ILE A 307 16.84 -3.74 -11.66
C ILE A 307 16.79 -3.64 -13.20
N LEU A 308 15.60 -3.49 -13.78
CA LEU A 308 15.43 -3.43 -15.24
C LEU A 308 15.84 -2.07 -15.84
N VAL A 309 15.81 -0.99 -15.07
CA VAL A 309 16.24 0.35 -15.51
C VAL A 309 17.76 0.51 -15.41
N GLU A 310 18.41 -0.22 -14.51
CA GLU A 310 19.87 -0.23 -14.36
C GLU A 310 20.62 -1.10 -15.40
N GLU A 311 19.90 -1.90 -16.20
CA GLU A 311 20.43 -2.70 -17.33
C GLU A 311 20.39 -1.95 -18.66
#